data_AF-A0A1N6HX90-F1
#
_entry.id   AF-A0A1N6HX90-F1
#
_cell.length_a   1.000
_cell.length_b   1.000
_cell.length_c   1.000
_cell.angle_alpha   90.00
_cell.angle_beta   90.00
_cell.angle_gamma   90.00
#
_symmetry.space_group_name_H-M   'P 1'
#
loop_
_entity.id
_entity.type
_entity.pdbx_description
1 polymer ?
#
loop_
_entity_poly.entity_id
_entity_poly.type
_entity_poly.pdbx_seq_one_letter_code
_entity_poly.pdbx_strand_id
1 'polypeptide(L)' 'MIIPSNLPPQRKQSRPAKSSTTPVYCIVGDTLCEVRIWSDAEWERLDSAAKPSQVSHVPGLGWVGAVLGPTELR' A
#
# COMPACT_ATOMS: atom_id res chain seq x y z
N MET A 1 42.82 26.43 15.44
CA MET A 1 41.86 26.32 14.32
C MET A 1 41.73 24.83 14.02
N ILE A 2 40.73 24.09 14.54
CA ILE A 2 39.33 23.88 14.06
C ILE A 2 39.35 23.40 12.59
N ILE A 3 38.90 22.21 12.18
CA ILE A 3 37.58 21.54 12.37
C ILE A 3 37.71 19.99 12.32
N PRO A 4 37.06 19.21 13.21
CA PRO A 4 36.89 17.76 13.04
C PRO A 4 35.75 17.45 12.05
N SER A 5 36.03 16.59 11.07
CA SER A 5 35.06 16.11 10.09
C SER A 5 34.00 15.20 10.74
N ASN A 6 32.92 15.79 11.24
CA ASN A 6 31.71 15.06 11.62
C ASN A 6 30.77 15.00 10.40
N LEU A 7 31.01 14.03 9.52
CA LEU A 7 30.05 13.68 8.48
C LEU A 7 28.87 12.95 9.15
N PRO A 8 27.60 13.38 8.94
CA PRO A 8 26.46 12.67 9.47
C PRO A 8 26.41 11.24 8.89
N PRO A 9 25.89 10.25 9.63
CA PRO A 9 25.71 8.91 9.09
C PRO A 9 24.78 9.04 7.88
N GLN A 10 25.33 8.76 6.69
CA GLN A 10 24.59 8.67 5.45
C GLN A 10 23.41 7.73 5.71
N ARG A 11 22.19 8.31 5.78
CA ARG A 11 20.94 7.55 5.73
C ARG A 11 21.09 6.68 4.49
N LYS A 12 21.29 5.37 4.69
CA LYS A 12 21.19 4.38 3.62
C LYS A 12 19.84 4.65 2.98
N GLN A 13 19.83 5.34 1.85
CA GLN A 13 18.66 5.48 1.02
C GLN A 13 18.32 4.05 0.66
N SER A 14 17.35 3.49 1.38
CA SER A 14 16.71 2.24 1.03
C SER A 14 16.33 2.43 -0.42
N ARG A 15 17.01 1.71 -1.32
CA ARG A 15 16.61 1.58 -2.73
C ARG A 15 15.10 1.52 -2.74
N PRO A 16 14.38 2.32 -3.56
CA PRO A 16 12.94 2.16 -3.66
C PRO A 16 12.71 0.68 -3.91
N ALA A 17 12.04 0.02 -2.96
CA ALA A 17 11.77 -1.40 -3.06
C ALA A 17 11.08 -1.56 -4.41
N LYS A 18 11.64 -2.42 -5.29
CA LYS A 18 10.97 -2.80 -6.54
C LYS A 18 9.52 -3.06 -6.15
N SER A 19 8.58 -2.29 -6.71
CA SER A 19 7.16 -2.47 -6.49
C SER A 19 6.85 -3.93 -6.76
N SER A 20 6.70 -4.73 -5.71
CA SER A 20 6.30 -6.11 -5.88
C SER A 20 4.84 -6.04 -6.30
N THR A 21 4.56 -6.37 -7.56
CA THR A 21 3.20 -6.52 -8.08
C THR A 21 2.47 -7.72 -7.45
N THR A 22 3.09 -8.37 -6.46
CA THR A 22 2.51 -9.46 -5.68
C THR A 22 1.34 -8.93 -4.87
N PRO A 23 0.13 -9.47 -5.06
CA PRO A 23 -1.02 -9.10 -4.24
C PRO A 23 -0.73 -9.36 -2.76
N VAL A 24 -1.20 -8.45 -1.90
CA VAL A 24 -1.14 -8.60 -0.46
C VAL A 24 -2.49 -9.12 0.01
N TYR A 25 -2.48 -10.21 0.78
CA TYR A 25 -3.70 -10.80 1.34
C TYR A 25 -3.74 -10.66 2.86
N CYS A 26 -4.94 -10.50 3.41
CA CYS A 26 -5.21 -10.51 4.84
C CYS A 26 -6.41 -11.41 5.16
N ILE A 27 -6.51 -11.86 6.41
CA ILE A 27 -7.65 -12.63 6.90
C ILE A 27 -8.47 -11.72 7.81
N VAL A 28 -9.76 -11.58 7.51
CA VAL A 28 -10.73 -10.83 8.32
C VAL A 28 -11.83 -11.79 8.76
N GLY A 29 -11.76 -12.25 10.01
CA GLY A 29 -12.58 -13.37 10.48
C GLY A 29 -12.19 -14.66 9.74
N ASP A 30 -13.15 -15.27 9.03
CA ASP A 30 -12.94 -16.48 8.22
C ASP A 30 -12.76 -16.17 6.73
N THR A 31 -12.67 -14.88 6.36
CA THR A 31 -12.62 -14.44 4.96
C THR A 31 -11.21 -14.06 4.55
N LEU A 32 -10.75 -14.59 3.41
CA LEU A 32 -9.53 -14.12 2.74
C LEU A 32 -9.85 -12.87 1.91
N CYS A 33 -9.14 -11.79 2.19
CA CYS A 33 -9.28 -10.52 1.50
C CYS A 33 -7.97 -10.13 0.79
N GLU A 34 -8.08 -9.50 -0.38
CA GLU A 34 -6.98 -8.82 -1.06
C GLU A 34 -6.95 -7.36 -0.62
N VAL A 35 -5.80 -6.90 -0.14
CA VAL A 35 -5.56 -5.48 0.14
C VAL A 35 -5.21 -4.80 -1.17
N ARG A 36 -6.04 -3.84 -1.57
CA ARG A 36 -5.83 -3.01 -2.75
C ARG A 36 -5.53 -1.57 -2.36
N ILE A 37 -4.68 -0.97 -3.16
CA ILE A 37 -4.30 0.43 -3.07
C ILE A 37 -4.65 1.06 -4.41
N TRP A 38 -5.41 2.15 -4.36
CA TRP A 38 -5.75 2.98 -5.51
C TRP A 38 -5.12 4.35 -5.34
N SER A 39 -4.54 4.88 -6.40
CA SER A 39 -4.26 6.32 -6.48
C SER A 39 -5.56 7.12 -6.45
N ASP A 40 -5.47 8.42 -6.17
CA ASP A 40 -6.63 9.31 -6.18
C ASP A 40 -7.36 9.30 -7.54
N ALA A 41 -6.61 9.26 -8.64
CA ALA A 41 -7.17 9.20 -9.98
C ALA A 41 -7.87 7.86 -10.28
N GLU A 42 -7.35 6.74 -9.78
CA GLU A 42 -8.00 5.43 -9.93
C GLU A 42 -9.27 5.34 -9.08
N TRP A 43 -9.23 5.89 -7.86
CA TRP A 43 -10.37 5.93 -6.97
C TRP A 43 -11.53 6.77 -7.52
N GLU A 44 -11.25 7.92 -8.10
CA GLU A 44 -12.26 8.78 -8.73
C GLU A 44 -12.93 8.11 -9.94
N ARG A 45 -12.18 7.28 -10.69
CA ARG A 45 -12.70 6.56 -11.86
C ARG A 45 -13.45 5.27 -11.50
N LEU A 46 -13.33 4.80 -10.26
CA LEU A 46 -13.98 3.57 -9.82
C LEU A 46 -15.50 3.78 -9.76
N ASP A 47 -16.27 2.85 -10.33
CA ASP A 47 -17.72 2.84 -10.16
C ASP A 47 -18.09 2.76 -8.68
N SER A 48 -19.13 3.49 -8.27
CA SER A 48 -19.57 3.48 -6.86
C SER A 48 -19.90 2.09 -6.33
N ALA A 49 -20.33 1.17 -7.21
CA ALA A 49 -20.58 -0.24 -6.86
C ALA A 49 -19.29 -1.07 -6.68
N ALA A 50 -18.17 -0.63 -7.27
CA ALA A 50 -16.87 -1.29 -7.14
C ALA A 50 -16.05 -0.74 -5.95
N LYS A 51 -16.45 0.39 -5.37
CA LYS A 51 -15.78 0.97 -4.19
C LYS A 51 -16.08 0.10 -2.96
N PRO A 52 -15.05 -0.37 -2.22
CA PRO A 52 -15.26 -1.08 -0.97
C PRO A 52 -15.96 -0.18 0.06
N SER A 53 -16.78 -0.79 0.92
CA SER A 53 -17.48 -0.07 2.00
C SER A 53 -16.54 0.47 3.07
N GLN A 54 -15.39 -0.16 3.28
CA GLN A 54 -14.37 0.27 4.22
C GLN A 54 -13.06 0.56 3.49
N VAL A 55 -12.71 1.84 3.45
CA VAL A 55 -11.45 2.34 2.89
C VAL A 55 -10.88 3.44 3.77
N SER A 56 -9.57 3.62 3.68
CA SER A 56 -8.85 4.71 4.33
C SER A 56 -7.95 5.40 3.31
N HIS A 57 -7.92 6.73 3.33
CA HIS A 57 -6.97 7.50 2.54
C HIS A 57 -5.69 7.69 3.35
N VAL A 58 -4.57 7.19 2.82
CA VAL A 58 -3.26 7.23 3.45
C VAL A 58 -2.37 8.20 2.67
N PRO A 59 -1.92 9.32 3.28
CA PRO A 59 -1.07 10.28 2.61
C PRO A 59 0.20 9.65 2.03
N GLY A 60 0.47 9.91 0.75
CA GLY A 60 1.62 9.35 0.02
C GLY A 60 1.43 7.92 -0.49
N LEU A 61 0.29 7.27 -0.20
CA LEU A 61 -0.04 5.92 -0.68
C LEU A 61 -1.33 5.89 -1.52
N GLY A 62 -2.34 6.69 -1.15
CA GLY A 62 -3.64 6.76 -1.81
C GLY A 62 -4.76 6.13 -0.99
N TRP A 63 -5.82 5.67 -1.66
CA TRP A 63 -6.93 4.96 -1.05
C TRP A 63 -6.58 3.50 -0.83
N VAL A 64 -6.78 3.00 0.38
CA VAL A 64 -6.46 1.62 0.77
C VAL A 64 -7.73 0.94 1.25
N GLY A 65 -7.99 -0.27 0.76
CA GLY A 65 -9.16 -1.04 1.13
C GLY A 65 -8.93 -2.53 0.99
N ALA A 66 -9.75 -3.32 1.68
CA ALA A 66 -9.79 -4.77 1.54
C ALA A 66 -10.98 -5.14 0.64
N VAL A 67 -10.73 -5.96 -0.37
CA VAL A 67 -11.76 -6.58 -1.21
C VAL A 67 -11.74 -8.09 -0.99
N LEU A 68 -12.85 -8.77 -1.30
CA LEU A 68 -12.85 -10.24 -1.31
C LEU A 68 -11.72 -10.73 -2.21
N GLY A 69 -10.84 -11.55 -1.65
CA GLY A 69 -9.77 -12.18 -2.41
C GLY A 69 -10.35 -13.14 -3.45
N PRO A 70 -9.55 -13.57 -4.44
CA PRO A 70 -9.98 -14.61 -5.35
C PRO A 70 -10.36 -15.86 -4.52
N THR A 71 -11.61 -16.30 -4.65
CA THR A 71 -12.14 -17.50 -4.00
C THR A 71 -11.61 -18.77 -4.66
N GLU A 72 -10.31 -18.85 -4.91
CA GLU A 72 -9.63 -20.04 -5.44
C GLU A 72 -8.70 -20.63 -4.38
N LEU A 73 -9.29 -21.08 -3.27
CA LEU A 73 -8.64 -22.02 -2.37
C LEU A 73 -9.49 -23.28 -2.29
N ARG A 74 -9.26 -24.16 -3.28
CA ARG A 74 -9.57 -25.60 -3.34
C ARG A 74 -11.01 -26.06 -3.19
#